data_AF-A0A2P7EG15-F1
#
_entry.id   AF-A0A2P7EG15-F1
#
_cell.length_a   1.000
_cell.length_b   1.000
_cell.length_c   1.000
_cell.angle_alpha   90.00
_cell.angle_beta   90.00
_cell.angle_gamma   90.00
#
_symmetry.space_group_name_H-M   'P 1'
#
loop_
_entity.id
_entity.type
_entity.pdbx_description
1 polymer ?
#
loop_
_entity_poly.entity_id
_entity_poly.type
_entity_poly.pdbx_seq_one_letter_code
_entity_poly.pdbx_strand_id
1 'polypeptide(L)' 'MILQIARRLYLQNLERNLERNGCPEPLGVVVVNGGKSARLIFEAPVLLPQEQFVPLELLRNKPLGKSRSRR' A
#
# COMPACT_ATOMS: atom_id res chain seq x y z
N MET A 1 0.23 -14.26 -4.13
CA MET A 1 0.19 -14.25 -2.64
C MET A 1 0.52 -12.86 -2.05
N ILE A 2 1.63 -12.21 -2.45
CA ILE A 2 2.09 -10.92 -1.88
C ILE A 2 1.05 -9.79 -1.99
N LEU A 3 0.43 -9.60 -3.15
CA LEU A 3 -0.61 -8.57 -3.35
C LEU A 3 -1.84 -8.77 -2.45
N GLN A 4 -2.22 -10.03 -2.16
CA GLN A 4 -3.35 -10.33 -1.29
C GLN A 4 -3.04 -9.95 0.17
N ILE A 5 -1.82 -10.22 0.64
CA ILE A 5 -1.36 -9.85 1.98
C ILE A 5 -1.30 -8.33 2.12
N ALA A 6 -0.69 -7.65 1.15
CA ALA A 6 -0.61 -6.19 1.16
C ALA A 6 -2.00 -5.53 1.12
N ARG A 7 -2.91 -6.06 0.29
CA ARG A 7 -4.29 -5.57 0.21
C ARG A 7 -5.06 -5.78 1.51
N ARG A 8 -4.91 -6.95 2.16
CA ARG A 8 -5.53 -7.22 3.46
C ARG A 8 -5.07 -6.20 4.50
N LEU A 9 -3.78 -5.92 4.56
CA LEU A 9 -3.22 -4.98 5.53
C LEU A 9 -3.67 -3.54 5.27
N TYR A 10 -3.74 -3.14 3.99
CA TYR A 10 -4.30 -1.85 3.60
C TYR A 10 -5.78 -1.71 3.99
N LEU A 11 -6.62 -2.72 3.74
CA LEU A 11 -8.04 -2.69 4.12
C LEU A 11 -8.23 -2.63 5.64
N GLN A 12 -7.47 -3.41 6.41
CA GLN A 12 -7.50 -3.34 7.88
C GLN A 12 -7.13 -1.95 8.42
N ASN A 13 -6.19 -1.28 7.76
CA ASN A 13 -5.84 0.08 8.14
C ASN A 13 -6.93 1.08 7.79
N LEU A 14 -7.57 0.95 6.63
CA LEU A 14 -8.74 1.75 6.30
C LEU A 14 -9.86 1.55 7.32
N GLU A 15 -10.21 0.31 7.65
CA GLU A 15 -11.24 0.00 8.66
C GLU A 15 -10.94 0.64 10.01
N ARG A 16 -9.67 0.62 10.46
CA ARG A 16 -9.26 1.22 11.74
C ARG A 16 -9.19 2.75 11.72
N ASN A 17 -8.94 3.37 10.57
CA ASN A 17 -8.68 4.80 10.46
C ASN A 17 -9.79 5.59 9.77
N LEU A 18 -10.79 4.93 9.18
CA LEU A 18 -11.97 5.57 8.57
C LEU A 18 -12.76 6.43 9.57
N GLU A 19 -12.66 6.13 10.87
CA GLU A 19 -13.29 6.92 11.93
C GLU A 19 -12.46 8.15 12.36
N ARG A 20 -11.20 8.24 11.91
CA ARG A 20 -10.26 9.28 12.36
C ARG A 20 -10.00 10.28 11.23
N ASN A 21 -10.81 11.35 11.20
CA ASN A 21 -10.57 12.50 10.33
C ASN A 21 -9.13 13.00 10.48
N GLY A 22 -8.35 12.97 9.39
CA GLY A 22 -6.95 13.44 9.36
C GLY A 22 -5.88 12.35 9.32
N CYS A 23 -6.22 11.06 9.19
CA CYS A 23 -5.20 10.04 8.97
C CYS A 23 -4.55 10.22 7.57
N PRO A 24 -3.21 10.36 7.49
CA PRO A 24 -2.52 10.51 6.21
C PRO A 24 -2.71 9.26 5.34
N GLU A 25 -2.82 9.45 4.02
CA GLU A 25 -2.91 8.33 3.09
C GLU A 25 -1.55 7.61 3.02
N PRO A 26 -1.49 6.27 3.18
CA PRO A 26 -0.23 5.55 3.05
C PRO A 26 0.27 5.57 1.60
N LEU A 27 1.59 5.64 1.41
CA LEU A 27 2.20 5.49 0.07
C LEU A 27 2.10 4.06 -0.45
N GLY A 28 2.05 3.07 0.45
CA GLY A 28 1.91 1.67 0.10
C GLY A 28 2.27 0.74 1.24
N VAL A 29 2.59 -0.50 0.90
CA VAL A 29 2.91 -1.56 1.87
C VAL A 29 4.28 -2.14 1.56
N VAL A 30 5.15 -2.28 2.56
CA VAL A 30 6.35 -3.10 2.45
C VAL A 30 6.04 -4.50 2.96
N VAL A 31 6.31 -5.51 2.14
CA VAL A 31 6.14 -6.92 2.46
C VAL A 31 7.52 -7.53 2.67
N VAL A 32 7.71 -8.29 3.75
CA VAL A 32 9.00 -8.88 4.13
C VAL A 32 8.91 -10.40 4.06
N ASN A 33 10.02 -11.05 3.70
CA ASN A 33 10.17 -12.51 3.72
C ASN A 33 9.05 -13.24 2.95
N GLY A 34 8.72 -12.73 1.75
CA GLY A 34 7.72 -13.36 0.87
C GLY A 34 6.28 -13.31 1.37
N GLY A 35 5.96 -12.44 2.34
CA GLY A 35 4.60 -12.29 2.87
C GLY A 35 4.42 -12.71 4.33
N LYS A 36 5.49 -13.11 5.03
CA LYS A 36 5.40 -13.46 6.46
C LYS A 36 5.07 -12.25 7.33
N SER A 37 5.50 -11.07 6.92
CA SER A 37 5.12 -9.81 7.56
C SER A 37 4.93 -8.72 6.51
N ALA A 38 4.16 -7.70 6.87
CA ALA A 38 3.93 -6.53 6.04
C ALA A 38 3.69 -5.30 6.94
N ARG A 39 4.02 -4.12 6.42
CA ARG A 39 3.81 -2.83 7.12
C ARG A 39 3.38 -1.76 6.15
N LEU A 40 2.52 -0.85 6.60
CA LEU A 40 2.21 0.37 5.86
C LEU A 40 3.37 1.34 5.98
N ILE A 41 3.56 2.09 4.91
CA ILE A 41 4.53 3.17 4.87
C ILE A 41 3.84 4.43 4.36
N PHE A 42 4.24 5.55 4.95
CA PHE A 42 3.74 6.88 4.64
C PHE A 42 4.82 7.75 4.00
N GLU A 43 6.04 7.23 3.92
CA GLU A 43 7.23 7.86 3.34
C GLU A 43 8.00 6.83 2.48
N ALA A 44 8.84 7.33 1.57
CA ALA A 44 9.60 6.49 0.65
C ALA A 44 10.57 5.58 1.42
N PRO A 45 10.45 4.25 1.34
CA PRO A 45 11.27 3.34 2.13
C PRO A 45 12.59 3.06 1.43
N VAL A 46 13.64 2.83 2.21
CA VAL A 46 14.83 2.10 1.74
C VAL A 46 14.55 0.61 1.93
N LEU A 47 14.58 -0.16 0.85
CA LEU A 47 14.25 -1.58 0.89
C LEU A 47 15.49 -2.45 1.12
N LEU A 48 15.35 -3.41 2.03
CA LEU A 48 16.30 -4.53 2.14
C LEU A 48 16.06 -5.56 1.03
N PRO A 49 17.04 -6.45 0.72
CA PRO A 49 16.88 -7.46 -0.33
C PRO A 49 15.70 -8.41 -0.15
N GLN A 50 15.23 -8.62 1.08
CA GLN A 50 14.10 -9.48 1.42
C GLN A 50 12.77 -8.72 1.50
N GLU A 51 12.79 -7.42 1.28
CA GLU A 51 11.65 -6.53 1.32
C GLU A 51 11.16 -6.19 -0.09
N GLN A 52 9.85 -6.12 -0.22
CA GLN A 52 9.19 -5.75 -1.46
C GLN A 52 8.20 -4.62 -1.19
N PHE A 53 8.38 -3.49 -1.86
CA PHE A 53 7.41 -2.41 -1.83
C PHE A 53 6.26 -2.69 -2.79
N VAL A 54 5.05 -2.54 -2.28
CA VAL A 54 3.80 -2.61 -3.02
C VAL A 54 3.14 -1.23 -2.98
N PRO A 55 3.20 -0.46 -4.08
CA PRO A 55 2.57 0.86 -4.15
C PRO A 55 1.07 0.77 -3.98
N LEU A 56 0.48 1.81 -3.38
CA LEU A 56 -0.94 1.86 -3.05
C LEU A 56 -1.85 1.71 -4.29
N GLU A 57 -1.39 2.18 -5.45
CA GLU A 57 -2.08 2.09 -6.73
C GLU A 57 -2.38 0.64 -7.14
N LEU A 58 -1.53 -0.31 -6.75
CA LEU A 58 -1.74 -1.74 -7.00
C LEU A 58 -2.72 -2.38 -5.99
N LEU A 59 -2.98 -1.72 -4.87
CA LEU A 59 -3.89 -2.18 -3.82
C LEU A 59 -5.30 -1.64 -4.01
N ARG A 60 -5.43 -0.47 -4.63
CA ARG A 60 -6.72 0.15 -4.97
C ARG A 60 -7.36 -0.56 -6.15
N ASN A 61 -8.64 -0.89 -6.01
CA ASN A 61 -9.42 -1.63 -7.01
C ASN A 61 -9.88 -0.78 -8.22
N LYS A 62 -9.23 0.35 -8.53
CA LYS A 62 -9.65 1.24 -9.61
C LYS A 62 -8.84 0.96 -10.89
N PRO A 63 -9.48 0.79 -12.06
CA PRO A 63 -8.76 0.82 -13.32
C PRO A 63 -8.08 2.20 -13.44
N LEU A 64 -6.89 2.23 -14.03
CA LEU A 64 -6.12 3.41 -14.41
C LEU A 64 -6.96 4.32 -15.34
N GLY A 65 -7.94 5.00 -14.77
CA GLY A 65 -8.91 5.84 -15.46
C GLY A 65 -8.61 7.31 -15.21
N LYS A 66 -7.42 7.75 -15.62
CA LYS A 66 -7.07 9.11 -16.10
C LYS A 66 -5.54 9.28 -16.05
N SER A 67 -4.87 8.69 -17.02
CA SER A 67 -3.74 9.38 -17.63
C SER A 67 -4.30 10.66 -18.26
N ARG A 68 -4.24 11.78 -17.52
CA ARG A 68 -4.22 13.11 -18.12
C ARG A 68 -2.77 13.57 -18.14
N SER A 69 -1.94 12.84 -18.86
CA SER A 69 -0.84 13.47 -19.59
C SER A 69 -1.47 14.18 -20.79
N ARG A 70 -1.78 15.47 -20.62
CA ARG A 70 -1.86 16.38 -21.75
C ARG A 70 -0.61 17.23 -21.69
N ARG A 71 0.21 16.99 -22.71
CA ARG A 71 1.28 17.81 -23.26
C ARG A 71 1.11 19.31 -23.02
#